data_AF-A0A1V6GTS4-F1
#
_entry.id   AF-A0A1V6GTS4-F1
#
_cell.length_a   1.000
_cell.length_b   1.000
_cell.length_c   1.000
_cell.angle_alpha   90.00
_cell.angle_beta   90.00
_cell.angle_gamma   90.00
#
_symmetry.space_group_name_H-M   'P 1'
#
loop_
_entity.id
_entity.type
_entity.pdbx_description
1 polymer ?
#
loop_
_entity_poly.entity_id
_entity_poly.type
_entity_poly.pdbx_seq_one_letter_code
_entity_poly.pdbx_strand_id
1 'polypeptide(L)'
;MNWLLGFFKKKKKKDSIISCLTKDETIPWDSPNVIYLAVVVTSDFGEFLENDGAKSPGIAETLLPHPKNEIEESILLLLRFINSKKSWSAMKKKYPDLAKTILTSKYYNVLKYGYVILSWVVNDDDAKVCNKFFSSIKGNPAIEDLEKYARKAKDGGLSQILERIKAESSYRKAYLEENFSRNESIF
;
A
#
# COMPACT_ATOMS: atom_id res chain seq x y z
N MET A 1 -10.11 -34.55 -27.94
CA MET A 1 -8.76 -34.47 -27.34
C MET A 1 -8.78 -33.37 -26.28
N ASN A 2 -8.99 -33.77 -25.04
CA ASN A 2 -8.77 -32.94 -23.85
C ASN A 2 -7.32 -33.12 -23.45
N TRP A 3 -6.60 -32.02 -23.25
CA TRP A 3 -5.59 -31.80 -22.21
C TRP A 3 -4.82 -30.53 -22.55
N LEU A 4 -5.02 -29.47 -21.76
CA LEU A 4 -4.05 -28.43 -21.38
C LEU A 4 -4.78 -27.33 -20.59
N LEU A 5 -5.52 -27.72 -19.55
CA LEU A 5 -5.84 -26.82 -18.45
C LEU A 5 -4.67 -26.89 -17.48
N GLY A 6 -3.67 -26.04 -17.71
CA GLY A 6 -2.59 -25.80 -16.76
C GLY A 6 -3.19 -25.35 -15.44
N PHE A 7 -3.12 -26.22 -14.45
CA PHE A 7 -3.42 -25.93 -13.05
C PHE A 7 -2.49 -24.81 -12.56
N PHE A 8 -2.88 -23.55 -12.76
CA PHE A 8 -2.46 -22.50 -11.86
C PHE A 8 -3.14 -22.80 -10.52
N LYS A 9 -2.43 -23.50 -9.63
CA LYS A 9 -2.72 -23.43 -8.20
C LYS A 9 -2.70 -21.94 -7.84
N LYS A 10 -3.87 -21.30 -7.76
CA LYS A 10 -4.03 -20.04 -7.04
C LYS A 10 -3.45 -20.30 -5.65
N LYS A 11 -2.23 -19.80 -5.39
CA LYS A 11 -1.71 -19.73 -4.02
C LYS A 11 -2.83 -19.06 -3.22
N LYS A 12 -3.42 -19.79 -2.26
CA LYS A 12 -4.35 -19.15 -1.32
C LYS A 12 -3.58 -17.99 -0.72
N LYS A 13 -4.02 -16.76 -0.98
CA LYS A 13 -3.49 -15.56 -0.35
C LYS A 13 -3.58 -15.84 1.15
N LYS A 14 -2.47 -15.86 1.86
CA LYS A 14 -2.51 -15.95 3.33
C LYS A 14 -3.25 -14.69 3.78
N ASP A 15 -4.32 -14.89 4.54
CA ASP A 15 -5.02 -13.78 5.18
C ASP A 15 -4.02 -13.05 6.08
N SER A 16 -4.03 -11.72 6.05
CA SER A 16 -3.14 -10.94 6.91
C SER A 16 -3.53 -11.13 8.38
N ILE A 17 -2.62 -10.84 9.31
CA ILE A 17 -2.93 -10.90 10.74
C ILE A 17 -4.05 -9.90 11.08
N ILE A 18 -4.01 -8.71 10.47
CA ILE A 18 -5.07 -7.70 10.62
C ILE A 18 -6.42 -8.22 10.11
N SER A 19 -6.45 -8.90 8.97
CA SER A 19 -7.65 -9.55 8.42
C SER A 19 -8.22 -10.58 9.40
N CYS A 20 -7.35 -11.43 9.95
CA CYS A 20 -7.75 -12.47 10.90
C CYS A 20 -8.34 -11.85 12.17
N LEU A 21 -7.68 -10.84 12.73
CA LEU A 21 -8.11 -10.18 13.97
C LEU A 21 -9.39 -9.37 13.79
N THR A 22 -9.62 -8.81 12.60
CA THR A 22 -10.83 -8.01 12.32
C THR A 22 -12.03 -8.83 11.86
N LYS A 23 -11.80 -10.06 11.37
CA LYS A 23 -12.87 -11.04 11.07
C LYS A 23 -13.36 -11.78 12.33
N ASP A 24 -12.56 -11.83 13.38
CA ASP A 24 -12.99 -12.35 14.67
C ASP A 24 -13.94 -11.36 15.34
N GLU A 25 -15.24 -11.70 15.37
CA GLU A 25 -16.28 -10.85 15.96
C GLU A 25 -16.08 -10.57 17.46
N THR A 26 -15.24 -11.35 18.14
CA THR A 26 -14.93 -11.16 19.56
C THR A 26 -13.91 -10.06 19.80
N ILE A 27 -13.13 -9.68 18.79
CA ILE A 27 -12.10 -8.65 18.87
C ILE A 27 -12.60 -7.40 18.14
N PRO A 28 -12.91 -6.30 18.86
CA PRO A 28 -13.26 -5.06 18.21
C PRO A 28 -12.14 -4.58 17.28
N TRP A 29 -12.50 -4.17 16.06
CA TRP A 29 -11.55 -3.64 15.08
C TRP A 29 -10.76 -2.42 15.60
N ASP A 30 -11.34 -1.66 16.54
CA ASP A 30 -10.73 -0.50 17.19
C ASP A 30 -10.07 -0.82 18.54
N SER A 31 -9.84 -2.11 18.82
CA SER A 31 -9.07 -2.56 19.98
C SER A 31 -7.65 -1.98 19.96
N PRO A 32 -7.10 -1.51 21.10
CA PRO A 32 -5.76 -0.94 21.17
C PRO A 32 -4.65 -1.82 20.59
N ASN A 33 -4.74 -3.14 20.80
CA ASN A 33 -3.75 -4.08 20.28
C ASN A 33 -3.82 -4.20 18.75
N VAL A 34 -5.03 -4.20 18.19
CA VAL A 34 -5.25 -4.25 16.73
C VAL A 34 -4.73 -2.97 16.08
N ILE A 35 -5.04 -1.81 16.68
CA ILE A 35 -4.54 -0.52 16.23
C ILE A 35 -3.01 -0.44 16.34
N TYR A 36 -2.42 -0.91 17.45
CA TYR A 36 -0.98 -0.93 17.62
C TYR A 36 -0.27 -1.79 16.56
N LEU A 37 -0.79 -2.98 16.25
CA LEU A 37 -0.24 -3.83 15.19
C LEU A 37 -0.29 -3.15 13.83
N ALA A 38 -1.43 -2.54 13.49
CA ALA A 38 -1.54 -1.76 12.25
C ALA A 38 -0.56 -0.59 12.24
N VAL A 39 -0.27 0.00 13.41
CA VAL A 39 0.74 1.04 13.54
C VAL A 39 2.14 0.55 13.22
N VAL A 40 2.54 -0.59 13.76
CA VAL A 40 3.85 -1.18 13.49
C VAL A 40 4.02 -1.47 12.01
N VAL A 41 3.07 -2.18 11.38
CA VAL A 41 3.14 -2.52 9.95
C VAL A 41 3.24 -1.27 9.08
N THR A 42 2.47 -0.23 9.39
CA THR A 42 2.47 1.02 8.63
C THR A 42 3.76 1.81 8.82
N SER A 43 4.31 1.82 10.03
CA SER A 43 5.61 2.45 10.33
C SER A 43 6.75 1.79 9.57
N ASP A 44 6.84 0.46 9.59
CA ASP A 44 7.87 -0.29 8.86
C ASP A 44 7.79 -0.01 7.36
N PHE A 45 6.57 0.08 6.82
CA PHE A 45 6.37 0.49 5.43
C PHE A 45 6.76 1.96 5.19
N GLY A 46 6.46 2.86 6.13
CA GLY A 46 6.89 4.26 6.07
C GLY A 46 8.42 4.40 6.01
N GLU A 47 9.14 3.65 6.84
CA GLU A 47 10.61 3.60 6.80
C GLU A 47 11.12 3.03 5.47
N PHE A 48 10.46 1.99 4.94
CA PHE A 48 10.74 1.50 3.60
C PHE A 48 10.57 2.59 2.53
N LEU A 49 9.54 3.43 2.64
CA LEU A 49 9.27 4.52 1.69
C LEU A 49 10.29 5.66 1.74
N GLU A 50 10.92 5.90 2.90
CA GLU A 50 11.98 6.90 3.04
C GLU A 50 13.27 6.49 2.30
N ASN A 51 13.45 5.19 2.01
CA ASN A 51 14.57 4.70 1.21
C ASN A 51 14.37 4.97 -0.29
N ASP A 52 15.45 5.33 -0.99
CA ASP A 52 15.40 5.74 -2.41
C ASP A 52 14.80 4.69 -3.37
N GLY A 53 14.79 3.41 -2.99
CA GLY A 53 14.19 2.32 -3.77
C GLY A 53 12.66 2.38 -3.86
N ALA A 54 12.00 3.07 -2.94
CA ALA A 54 10.54 3.19 -2.95
C ALA A 54 10.01 4.26 -3.93
N LYS A 55 10.91 5.04 -4.52
CA LYS A 55 10.56 6.15 -5.44
C LYS A 55 10.38 5.68 -6.90
N SER A 56 10.61 4.40 -7.19
CA SER A 56 10.49 3.81 -8.54
C SER A 56 9.19 3.04 -8.69
N PRO A 57 8.45 3.15 -9.81
CA PRO A 57 7.37 2.21 -10.10
C PRO A 57 7.94 0.82 -10.43
N GLY A 58 7.24 -0.26 -10.07
CA GLY A 58 7.68 -1.63 -10.35
C GLY A 58 8.51 -2.28 -9.24
N ILE A 59 8.28 -1.90 -7.99
CA ILE A 59 8.94 -2.49 -6.81
C ILE A 59 8.48 -3.94 -6.66
N ALA A 60 9.43 -4.86 -6.43
CA ALA A 60 9.09 -6.25 -6.16
C ALA A 60 8.43 -6.40 -4.78
N GLU A 61 7.32 -7.14 -4.71
CA GLU A 61 6.62 -7.41 -3.45
C GLU A 61 7.51 -8.06 -2.39
N THR A 62 8.50 -8.88 -2.79
CA THR A 62 9.47 -9.50 -1.86
C THR A 62 10.40 -8.53 -1.15
N LEU A 63 10.50 -7.28 -1.60
CA LEU A 63 11.29 -6.24 -0.95
C LEU A 63 10.52 -5.52 0.16
N LEU A 64 9.21 -5.74 0.26
CA LEU A 64 8.41 -5.12 1.30
C LEU A 64 8.73 -5.71 2.68
N PRO A 65 8.67 -4.89 3.74
CA PRO A 65 8.86 -5.38 5.11
C PRO A 65 7.75 -6.34 5.56
N HIS A 66 6.56 -6.20 4.95
CA HIS A 66 5.37 -7.00 5.20
C HIS A 66 4.67 -7.34 3.87
N PRO A 67 3.86 -8.40 3.80
CA PRO A 67 3.05 -8.70 2.62
C PRO A 67 2.20 -7.49 2.17
N LYS A 68 2.06 -7.28 0.84
CA LYS A 68 1.35 -6.11 0.29
C LYS A 68 -0.06 -5.96 0.85
N ASN A 69 -0.77 -7.06 1.02
CA ASN A 69 -2.13 -7.07 1.59
C ASN A 69 -2.17 -6.68 3.07
N GLU A 70 -1.14 -7.02 3.85
CA GLU A 70 -1.07 -6.66 5.27
C GLU A 70 -0.83 -5.17 5.47
N ILE A 71 0.02 -4.58 4.63
CA ILE A 71 0.25 -3.13 4.58
C ILE A 71 -1.03 -2.40 4.17
N GLU A 72 -1.68 -2.87 3.11
CA GLU A 72 -2.93 -2.30 2.61
C GLU A 72 -4.02 -2.28 3.69
N GLU A 73 -4.26 -3.42 4.34
CA GLU A 73 -5.29 -3.53 5.38
C GLU A 73 -4.93 -2.68 6.62
N SER A 74 -3.65 -2.59 6.99
CA SER A 74 -3.19 -1.76 8.10
C SER A 74 -3.45 -0.27 7.85
N ILE A 75 -3.10 0.23 6.66
CA ILE A 75 -3.35 1.63 6.28
C ILE A 75 -4.85 1.93 6.29
N LEU A 76 -5.67 1.06 5.69
CA LEU A 76 -7.13 1.24 5.65
C LEU A 76 -7.78 1.21 7.04
N LEU A 77 -7.32 0.31 7.90
CA LEU A 77 -7.78 0.23 9.29
C LEU A 77 -7.49 1.52 10.07
N LEU A 78 -6.27 2.06 9.92
CA LEU A 78 -5.87 3.29 10.60
C LEU A 78 -6.60 4.52 10.06
N LEU A 79 -6.77 4.61 8.75
CA LEU A 79 -7.58 5.66 8.12
C LEU A 79 -9.02 5.62 8.65
N ARG A 80 -9.63 4.43 8.71
CA ARG A 80 -10.97 4.23 9.30
C ARG A 80 -11.00 4.65 10.78
N PHE A 81 -9.98 4.27 11.54
CA PHE A 81 -9.87 4.56 12.97
C PHE A 81 -9.79 6.06 13.26
N ILE A 82 -8.93 6.77 12.53
CA ILE A 82 -8.75 8.24 12.67
C ILE A 82 -10.04 8.99 12.30
N ASN A 83 -10.79 8.50 11.31
CA ASN A 83 -12.07 9.09 10.93
C ASN A 83 -13.22 8.80 11.92
N SER A 84 -13.10 7.78 12.77
CA SER A 84 -14.09 7.49 13.80
C SER A 84 -13.90 8.43 15.00
N LYS A 85 -14.65 9.55 15.05
CA LYS A 85 -14.61 10.52 16.17
C LYS A 85 -14.75 9.85 17.54
N LYS A 86 -15.61 8.83 17.65
CA LYS A 86 -15.84 8.07 18.89
C LYS A 86 -14.62 7.24 19.28
N SER A 87 -14.14 6.37 18.39
CA SER A 87 -13.01 5.46 18.66
C SER A 87 -11.73 6.26 18.91
N TRP A 88 -11.49 7.29 18.10
CA TRP A 88 -10.36 8.19 18.25
C TRP A 88 -10.36 8.92 19.59
N SER A 89 -11.50 9.51 19.99
CA SER A 89 -11.62 10.19 21.28
C SER A 89 -11.45 9.24 22.47
N ALA A 90 -11.98 8.02 22.36
CA ALA A 90 -11.81 6.99 23.39
C ALA A 90 -10.33 6.58 23.55
N MET A 91 -9.61 6.41 22.44
CA MET A 91 -8.19 6.07 22.44
C MET A 91 -7.35 7.18 23.06
N LYS A 92 -7.56 8.44 22.66
CA LYS A 92 -6.87 9.59 23.27
C LYS A 92 -7.04 9.67 24.78
N LYS A 93 -8.24 9.34 25.28
CA LYS A 93 -8.54 9.37 26.71
C LYS A 93 -7.92 8.20 27.48
N LYS A 94 -7.96 6.98 26.93
CA LYS A 94 -7.57 5.74 27.63
C LYS A 94 -6.10 5.34 27.39
N TYR A 95 -5.55 5.66 26.22
CA TYR A 95 -4.22 5.24 25.76
C TYR A 95 -3.49 6.42 25.06
N PRO A 96 -3.16 7.49 25.80
CA PRO A 96 -2.62 8.71 25.21
C PRO A 96 -1.28 8.53 24.49
N ASP A 97 -0.42 7.63 24.95
CA ASP A 97 0.90 7.39 24.33
C ASP A 97 0.78 6.68 22.97
N LEU A 98 -0.15 5.73 22.86
CA LEU A 98 -0.50 5.11 21.57
C LEU A 98 -1.09 6.16 20.62
N ALA A 99 -2.00 7.01 21.11
CA ALA A 99 -2.58 8.08 20.30
C ALA A 99 -1.54 9.09 19.78
N LYS A 100 -0.52 9.43 20.59
CA LYS A 100 0.60 10.29 20.14
C LYS A 100 1.39 9.67 19.00
N THR A 101 1.59 8.35 19.02
CA THR A 101 2.32 7.63 17.97
C THR A 101 1.63 7.75 16.61
N ILE A 102 0.29 7.76 16.60
CA ILE A 102 -0.54 7.84 15.38
C ILE A 102 -0.60 9.27 14.80
N LEU A 103 -0.34 10.31 15.61
CA LEU A 103 -0.63 11.71 15.28
C LEU A 103 0.49 12.50 14.57
N THR A 104 1.62 11.88 14.25
CA THR A 104 2.70 12.66 13.62
C THR A 104 2.39 12.97 12.15
N SER A 105 2.79 14.16 11.68
CA SER A 105 2.64 14.54 10.25
C SER A 105 3.37 13.57 9.32
N LYS A 106 4.47 12.96 9.79
CA LYS A 106 5.15 11.84 9.12
C LYS A 106 4.21 10.66 8.91
N TYR A 107 3.49 10.27 9.95
CA TYR A 107 2.54 9.17 9.93
C TYR A 107 1.38 9.40 8.96
N TYR A 108 0.82 10.61 8.94
CA TYR A 108 -0.23 10.98 7.98
C TYR A 108 0.27 10.97 6.53
N ASN A 109 1.49 11.44 6.28
CA ASN A 109 2.08 11.39 4.94
C ASN A 109 2.30 9.94 4.49
N VAL A 110 2.74 9.05 5.38
CA VAL A 110 2.82 7.61 5.09
C VAL A 110 1.44 7.03 4.78
N LEU A 111 0.41 7.37 5.56
CA LEU A 111 -0.96 6.92 5.30
C LEU A 111 -1.52 7.40 3.95
N LYS A 112 -1.25 8.65 3.57
CA LYS A 112 -1.78 9.26 2.33
C LYS A 112 -0.97 8.86 1.10
N TYR A 113 0.34 9.08 1.13
CA TYR A 113 1.22 8.84 -0.01
C TYR A 113 1.59 7.36 -0.12
N GLY A 114 1.81 6.68 1.01
CA GLY A 114 2.13 5.25 1.02
C GLY A 114 1.01 4.39 0.45
N TYR A 115 -0.26 4.72 0.71
CA TYR A 115 -1.38 4.01 0.08
C TYR A 115 -1.33 4.10 -1.45
N VAL A 116 -1.05 5.29 -2.00
CA VAL A 116 -0.92 5.47 -3.45
C VAL A 116 0.33 4.77 -3.98
N ILE A 117 1.47 4.92 -3.31
CA ILE A 117 2.75 4.28 -3.69
C ILE A 117 2.65 2.76 -3.63
N LEU A 118 1.77 2.18 -2.81
CA LEU A 118 1.55 0.73 -2.79
C LEU A 118 1.12 0.16 -4.15
N SER A 119 0.52 0.98 -5.02
CA SER A 119 0.21 0.59 -6.41
C SER A 119 1.45 0.37 -7.27
N TRP A 120 2.60 0.93 -6.89
CA TRP A 120 3.88 0.78 -7.58
C TRP A 120 4.50 -0.59 -7.30
N VAL A 121 4.05 -1.27 -6.25
CA VAL A 121 4.47 -2.63 -5.93
C VAL A 121 3.76 -3.60 -6.86
N VAL A 122 4.56 -4.39 -7.57
CA VAL A 122 4.10 -5.44 -8.49
C VAL A 122 4.68 -6.80 -8.06
N ASN A 123 4.18 -7.87 -8.67
CA ASN A 123 4.77 -9.18 -8.43
C ASN A 123 6.22 -9.24 -8.94
N ASP A 124 7.00 -10.18 -8.42
CA ASP A 124 8.44 -10.29 -8.73
C ASP A 124 8.77 -10.45 -10.22
N ASP A 125 7.90 -11.10 -11.00
CA ASP A 125 8.14 -11.30 -12.42
C ASP A 125 7.95 -10.00 -13.21
N ASP A 126 6.90 -9.24 -12.90
CA ASP A 126 6.69 -7.90 -13.45
C ASP A 126 7.80 -6.93 -12.98
N ALA A 127 8.25 -7.06 -11.73
CA ALA A 127 9.34 -6.23 -11.19
C ALA A 127 10.67 -6.49 -11.94
N LYS A 128 10.95 -7.72 -12.37
CA LYS A 128 12.14 -8.01 -13.21
C LYS A 128 12.06 -7.29 -14.55
N VAL A 129 10.89 -7.23 -15.17
CA VAL A 129 10.67 -6.50 -16.44
C VAL A 129 10.95 -5.02 -16.22
N CYS A 130 10.36 -4.45 -15.17
CA CYS A 130 10.61 -3.07 -14.75
C CYS A 130 12.11 -2.82 -14.53
N ASN A 131 12.78 -3.61 -13.68
CA ASN A 131 14.19 -3.43 -13.34
C ASN A 131 15.12 -3.52 -14.54
N LYS A 132 14.87 -4.45 -15.47
CA LYS A 132 15.65 -4.54 -16.72
C LYS A 132 15.53 -3.25 -17.52
N PHE A 133 14.32 -2.71 -17.63
CA PHE A 133 14.09 -1.45 -18.32
C PHE A 133 14.74 -0.27 -17.60
N PHE A 134 14.56 -0.14 -16.28
CA PHE A 134 15.20 0.90 -15.48
C PHE A 134 16.72 0.85 -15.58
N SER A 135 17.32 -0.34 -15.58
CA SER A 135 18.78 -0.46 -15.76
C SER A 135 19.27 0.05 -17.12
N SER A 136 18.39 0.06 -18.13
CA SER A 136 18.71 0.54 -19.48
C SER A 136 18.57 2.06 -19.64
N ILE A 137 17.93 2.75 -18.68
CA ILE A 137 17.76 4.20 -18.67
C ILE A 137 18.46 4.78 -17.44
N LYS A 138 19.29 5.82 -17.61
CA LYS A 138 20.01 6.41 -16.47
C LYS A 138 19.05 7.22 -15.59
N GLY A 139 18.56 6.65 -14.51
CA GLY A 139 17.88 7.38 -13.44
C GLY A 139 16.60 6.73 -12.91
N ASN A 140 15.93 7.47 -12.02
CA ASN A 140 14.67 7.09 -11.41
C ASN A 140 13.53 7.98 -11.97
N PRO A 141 13.01 7.69 -13.18
CA PRO A 141 12.04 8.53 -13.86
C PRO A 141 10.61 8.38 -13.32
N ALA A 142 9.80 9.43 -13.50
CA ALA A 142 8.38 9.39 -13.20
C ALA A 142 7.63 8.38 -14.08
N ILE A 143 6.45 7.93 -13.62
CA ILE A 143 5.64 6.91 -14.32
C ILE A 143 5.24 7.37 -15.73
N GLU A 144 4.91 8.65 -15.91
CA GLU A 144 4.55 9.23 -17.20
C GLU A 144 5.72 9.21 -18.20
N ASP A 145 6.94 9.45 -17.71
CA ASP A 145 8.15 9.40 -18.53
C ASP A 145 8.45 7.96 -18.97
N LEU A 146 8.25 6.99 -18.09
CA LEU A 146 8.46 5.59 -18.38
C LEU A 146 7.51 5.07 -19.47
N GLU A 147 6.23 5.41 -19.42
CA GLU A 147 5.27 5.02 -20.47
C GLU A 147 5.74 5.55 -21.84
N LYS A 148 6.26 6.78 -21.87
CA LYS A 148 6.80 7.39 -23.09
C LYS A 148 8.03 6.65 -23.60
N TYR A 149 8.94 6.23 -22.71
CA TYR A 149 10.11 5.45 -23.10
C TYR A 149 9.72 4.03 -23.54
N ALA A 150 8.81 3.36 -22.84
CA ALA A 150 8.34 2.00 -23.15
C ALA A 150 7.69 1.94 -24.53
N ARG A 151 6.84 2.92 -24.87
CA ARG A 151 6.23 3.05 -26.20
C ARG A 151 7.27 3.26 -27.29
N LYS A 152 8.28 4.11 -27.06
CA LYS A 152 9.39 4.31 -28.00
C LYS A 152 10.20 3.04 -28.22
N ALA A 153 10.44 2.28 -27.16
CA ALA A 153 11.13 0.99 -27.20
C ALA A 153 10.26 -0.15 -27.76
N LYS A 154 8.96 0.09 -28.01
CA LYS A 154 7.96 -0.91 -28.38
C LYS A 154 7.87 -2.07 -27.38
N ASP A 155 8.11 -1.79 -26.10
CA ASP A 155 7.98 -2.76 -25.01
C ASP A 155 6.52 -2.85 -24.54
N GLY A 156 5.78 -3.77 -25.16
CA GLY A 156 4.37 -4.00 -24.86
C GLY A 156 4.13 -4.58 -23.46
N GLY A 157 5.08 -5.34 -22.92
CA GLY A 157 4.97 -5.94 -21.58
C GLY A 157 5.08 -4.87 -20.50
N LEU A 158 6.10 -4.01 -20.58
CA LEU A 158 6.26 -2.90 -19.65
C LEU A 158 5.10 -1.90 -19.73
N SER A 159 4.63 -1.59 -20.94
CA SER A 159 3.51 -0.65 -21.13
C SER A 159 2.26 -1.10 -20.38
N GLN A 160 1.93 -2.40 -20.43
CA GLN A 160 0.79 -2.97 -19.70
C GLN A 160 0.99 -2.91 -18.18
N ILE A 161 2.22 -3.15 -17.70
CA ILE A 161 2.54 -3.05 -16.26
C ILE A 161 2.29 -1.62 -15.78
N LEU A 162 2.81 -0.61 -16.49
CA LEU A 162 2.68 0.80 -16.12
C LEU A 162 1.22 1.29 -16.16
N GLU A 163 0.45 0.87 -17.16
CA GLU A 163 -0.98 1.21 -17.25
C GLU A 163 -1.77 0.67 -16.04
N ARG A 164 -1.47 -0.56 -15.58
CA ARG A 164 -2.08 -1.11 -14.36
C ARG A 164 -1.71 -0.31 -13.12
N ILE A 165 -0.43 0.02 -12.95
CA ILE A 165 0.05 0.85 -11.83
C ILE A 165 -0.69 2.19 -11.81
N LYS A 166 -0.80 2.86 -12.96
CA LYS A 166 -1.47 4.16 -13.10
C LYS A 166 -2.97 4.09 -12.78
N ALA A 167 -3.65 3.06 -13.27
CA ALA A 167 -5.05 2.83 -12.96
C ALA A 167 -5.27 2.60 -11.46
N GLU A 168 -4.44 1.76 -10.84
CA GLU A 168 -4.51 1.47 -9.40
C GLU A 168 -4.16 2.70 -8.55
N SER A 169 -3.11 3.46 -8.90
CA SER A 169 -2.77 4.76 -8.29
C SER A 169 -3.97 5.72 -8.31
N SER A 170 -4.62 5.85 -9.47
CA SER A 170 -5.75 6.77 -9.66
C SER A 170 -6.95 6.34 -8.82
N TYR A 171 -7.27 5.04 -8.81
CA TYR A 171 -8.33 4.48 -7.98
C TYR A 171 -8.07 4.72 -6.49
N ARG A 172 -6.86 4.42 -6.00
CA ARG A 172 -6.50 4.59 -4.59
C ARG A 172 -6.57 6.06 -4.17
N LYS A 173 -6.11 6.96 -5.03
CA LYS A 173 -6.23 8.41 -4.81
C LYS A 173 -7.69 8.85 -4.70
N ALA A 174 -8.54 8.44 -5.64
CA ALA A 174 -9.97 8.76 -5.62
C ALA A 174 -10.66 8.21 -4.36
N TYR A 175 -10.32 6.99 -3.95
CA TYR A 175 -10.82 6.40 -2.70
C TYR A 175 -10.45 7.24 -1.47
N LEU A 176 -9.20 7.72 -1.37
CA LEU A 176 -8.78 8.62 -0.31
C LEU A 176 -9.55 9.95 -0.33
N GLU A 177 -9.76 10.51 -1.52
CA GLU A 177 -10.51 11.76 -1.72
C GLU A 177 -11.97 11.63 -1.25
N GLU A 178 -12.63 10.54 -1.62
CA GLU A 178 -14.02 10.27 -1.28
C GLU A 178 -14.23 9.98 0.22
N ASN A 179 -13.35 9.18 0.83
CA ASN A 179 -13.58 8.59 2.15
C ASN A 179 -12.84 9.31 3.28
N PHE A 180 -11.74 10.00 2.99
CA PHE A 180 -10.83 10.52 4.01
C PHE A 180 -10.46 12.01 3.84
N SER A 181 -10.86 12.66 2.74
CA SER A 181 -10.35 13.99 2.38
C SER A 181 -11.34 15.15 2.55
N ARG A 182 -12.51 14.95 3.18
CA ARG A 182 -13.50 16.04 3.33
C ARG A 182 -13.31 16.95 4.53
N ASN A 183 -12.43 16.62 5.47
CA ASN A 183 -12.19 17.45 6.64
C ASN A 183 -10.70 17.52 6.95
N GLU A 184 -10.04 18.54 6.42
CA GLU A 184 -8.84 19.09 7.07
C GLU A 184 -9.14 19.44 8.55
N SER A 185 -10.41 19.69 8.90
CA SER A 185 -10.92 20.08 10.22
C SER A 185 -10.95 18.99 11.31
N ILE A 186 -10.47 17.78 11.06
CA ILE A 186 -10.19 16.82 12.15
C ILE A 186 -8.88 17.20 12.88
N PHE A 187 -8.10 18.15 12.33
CA PHE A 187 -6.82 18.59 12.86
C PHE A 187 -6.76 20.11 13.02
#